data_AF-A0A8T3LM04-F1
#
_entry.id   AF-A0A8T3LM04-F1
#
_cell.length_a   1.000
_cell.length_b   1.000
_cell.length_c   1.000
_cell.angle_alpha   90.00
_cell.angle_beta   90.00
_cell.angle_gamma   90.00
#
_symmetry.space_group_name_H-M   'P 1'
#
loop_
_entity.id
_entity.type
_entity.pdbx_description
1 polymer ?
#
loop_
_entity_poly.entity_id
_entity_poly.type
_entity_poly.pdbx_seq_one_letter_code
_entity_poly.pdbx_strand_id
1 'polypeptide(L)'
;AGMTGITLIAVGSLVVGVAMVFFPAIAHPYMKKVTGSDDVAIGHFSTLSYVLAGFIGSKFGNKEHSTEDMNVPKSLLFLRDTPVASSFTMSIIFLVTCLFAGADAVKELSGGKNWFMFSIMQSITFAAGVYIILQGVRMVIAEIVPAFKGISDKLVPNARPALDCPVVFPYAPNAVLVGFLSSFAAGLIGMFTLYLLNMIVIIPGVVPHFFVGAAAGVFGNATGGRRGAILGAFAQGLLITFLPVFLLPVLGDIGFANTTFSDADFGALGILLGIIVR
;
A
#
# COMPACT_ATOMS: atom_id res chain seq x y z
N ALA A 1 -13.44 -2.06 26.81
CA ALA A 1 -14.88 -2.07 27.18
C ALA A 1 -15.63 -2.96 26.20
N GLY A 2 -16.17 -4.11 26.56
CA GLY A 2 -17.39 -4.23 27.38
C GLY A 2 -18.67 -3.81 26.62
N MET A 3 -18.55 -3.12 25.48
CA MET A 3 -19.68 -2.63 24.71
C MET A 3 -20.31 -3.75 23.89
N THR A 4 -21.62 -3.93 24.02
CA THR A 4 -22.40 -4.94 23.30
C THR A 4 -23.67 -4.35 22.72
N GLY A 5 -24.27 -5.05 21.75
CA GLY A 5 -25.59 -4.69 21.21
C GLY A 5 -25.62 -3.32 20.53
N ILE A 6 -26.70 -2.57 20.75
CA ILE A 6 -26.99 -1.32 20.03
C ILE A 6 -25.91 -0.26 20.25
N THR A 7 -25.36 -0.13 21.46
CA THR A 7 -24.33 0.87 21.74
C THR A 7 -23.04 0.60 20.98
N LEU A 8 -22.65 -0.67 20.84
CA LEU A 8 -21.50 -1.06 20.02
C LEU A 8 -21.72 -0.70 18.55
N ILE A 9 -22.91 -1.00 18.03
CA ILE A 9 -23.28 -0.69 16.64
C ILE A 9 -23.24 0.82 16.42
N ALA A 10 -23.91 1.61 17.27
CA ALA A 10 -24.02 3.05 17.10
C ALA A 10 -22.64 3.75 17.14
N VAL A 11 -21.81 3.42 18.13
CA VAL A 11 -20.48 4.03 18.27
C VAL A 11 -19.55 3.55 17.16
N GLY A 12 -19.55 2.25 16.86
CA GLY A 12 -18.74 1.69 15.77
C GLY A 12 -19.08 2.32 14.42
N SER A 13 -20.37 2.44 14.09
CA SER A 13 -20.83 3.09 12.86
C SER A 13 -20.44 4.57 12.80
N LEU A 14 -20.52 5.29 13.92
CA LEU A 14 -20.10 6.70 13.96
C LEU A 14 -18.60 6.85 13.73
N VAL A 15 -17.77 6.06 14.42
CA VAL A 15 -16.30 6.12 14.29
C VAL A 15 -15.88 5.76 12.86
N VAL A 16 -16.38 4.65 12.32
CA VAL A 16 -16.05 4.22 10.96
C VAL A 16 -16.59 5.22 9.93
N GLY A 17 -17.80 5.74 10.11
CA GLY A 17 -18.39 6.75 9.24
C GLY A 17 -17.57 8.04 9.18
N VAL A 18 -17.12 8.53 10.33
CA VAL A 18 -16.22 9.70 10.39
C VAL A 18 -14.88 9.39 9.73
N ALA A 19 -14.30 8.22 9.98
CA ALA A 19 -13.04 7.81 9.35
C ALA A 19 -13.14 7.76 7.82
N MET A 20 -14.23 7.19 7.29
CA MET A 20 -14.48 7.07 5.84
C MET A 20 -14.70 8.42 5.13
N VAL A 21 -14.96 9.51 5.86
CA VAL A 21 -15.03 10.87 5.31
C VAL A 21 -13.73 11.63 5.53
N PHE A 22 -13.20 11.57 6.75
CA PHE A 22 -12.02 12.32 7.16
C PHE A 22 -10.77 11.88 6.40
N PHE A 23 -10.54 10.58 6.26
CA PHE A 23 -9.32 10.09 5.63
C PHE A 23 -9.24 10.45 4.14
N PRO A 24 -10.25 10.15 3.29
CA PRO A 24 -10.22 10.62 1.91
C PRO A 24 -10.02 12.14 1.79
N ALA A 25 -10.65 12.92 2.68
CA ALA A 25 -10.52 14.37 2.67
C ALA A 25 -9.09 14.87 2.91
N ILE A 26 -8.34 14.28 3.86
CA ILE A 26 -6.95 14.69 4.12
C ILE A 26 -5.98 14.23 3.01
N ALA A 27 -6.26 13.12 2.33
CA ALA A 27 -5.46 12.68 1.18
C ALA A 27 -5.80 13.44 -0.11
N HIS A 28 -6.98 14.03 -0.22
CA HIS A 28 -7.48 14.63 -1.46
C HIS A 28 -6.55 15.68 -2.10
N PRO A 29 -5.89 16.59 -1.35
CA PRO A 29 -4.93 17.52 -1.94
C PRO A 29 -3.74 16.86 -2.63
N TYR A 30 -3.35 15.67 -2.17
CA TYR A 30 -2.31 14.85 -2.80
C TYR A 30 -2.88 14.02 -3.94
N MET A 31 -4.09 13.48 -3.78
CA MET A 31 -4.80 12.73 -4.81
C MET A 31 -4.96 13.55 -6.10
N LYS A 32 -5.35 14.82 -5.99
CA LYS A 32 -5.42 15.74 -7.16
C LYS A 32 -4.10 15.90 -7.91
N LYS A 33 -2.96 15.78 -7.22
CA LYS A 33 -1.64 15.83 -7.85
C LYS A 33 -1.30 14.51 -8.55
N VAL A 34 -1.82 13.40 -8.05
CA VAL A 34 -1.66 12.07 -8.67
C VAL A 34 -2.51 11.96 -9.94
N THR A 35 -3.78 12.33 -9.85
CA THR A 35 -4.75 12.16 -10.95
C THR A 35 -4.68 13.27 -11.98
N GLY A 36 -4.23 14.47 -11.59
CA GLY A 36 -4.34 15.68 -12.41
C GLY A 36 -5.77 16.21 -12.54
N SER A 37 -6.74 15.63 -11.84
CA SER A 37 -8.15 16.03 -11.85
C SER A 37 -8.76 15.98 -10.43
N ASP A 38 -9.99 16.47 -10.30
CA ASP A 38 -10.72 16.47 -9.03
C ASP A 38 -11.75 15.34 -8.95
N ASP A 39 -11.77 14.39 -9.89
CA ASP A 39 -12.92 13.51 -10.12
C ASP A 39 -13.00 12.31 -9.18
N VAL A 40 -11.87 11.92 -8.57
CA VAL A 40 -11.75 10.68 -7.77
C VAL A 40 -10.96 10.95 -6.51
N ALA A 41 -11.45 10.42 -5.38
CA ALA A 41 -10.75 10.39 -4.11
C ALA A 41 -10.17 8.98 -3.85
N ILE A 42 -9.24 8.89 -2.91
CA ILE A 42 -8.76 7.60 -2.40
C ILE A 42 -9.56 7.21 -1.15
N GLY A 43 -10.16 6.03 -1.16
CA GLY A 43 -11.00 5.47 -0.10
C GLY A 43 -10.42 4.15 0.40
N HIS A 44 -9.31 4.23 1.13
CA HIS A 44 -8.63 3.06 1.70
C HIS A 44 -8.14 3.38 3.12
N PHE A 45 -8.02 2.37 3.99
CA PHE A 45 -7.68 2.54 5.41
C PHE A 45 -6.18 2.71 5.70
N SER A 46 -5.44 3.21 4.72
CA SER A 46 -4.02 3.55 4.86
C SER A 46 -3.72 4.96 4.35
N THR A 47 -4.69 5.86 4.49
CA THR A 47 -4.60 7.24 4.05
C THR A 47 -3.45 8.00 4.71
N LEU A 48 -3.20 7.77 6.01
CA LEU A 48 -2.07 8.36 6.72
C LEU A 48 -0.73 8.00 6.06
N SER A 49 -0.62 6.78 5.53
CA SER A 49 0.54 6.35 4.74
C SER A 49 0.73 7.20 3.48
N TYR A 50 -0.36 7.46 2.75
CA TYR A 50 -0.32 8.20 1.48
C TYR A 50 -0.05 9.69 1.70
N VAL A 51 -0.64 10.26 2.75
CA VAL A 51 -0.39 11.64 3.19
C VAL A 51 1.06 11.79 3.64
N LEU A 52 1.59 10.85 4.43
CA LEU A 52 3.00 10.83 4.83
C LEU A 52 3.92 10.79 3.61
N ALA A 53 3.66 9.88 2.67
CA ALA A 53 4.48 9.75 1.47
C ALA A 53 4.43 11.01 0.60
N GLY A 54 3.25 11.60 0.41
CA GLY A 54 3.08 12.86 -0.30
C GLY A 54 3.76 14.04 0.41
N PHE A 55 3.73 14.08 1.74
CA PHE A 55 4.41 15.08 2.54
C PHE A 55 5.94 14.97 2.39
N ILE A 56 6.50 13.78 2.59
CA ILE A 56 7.93 13.50 2.42
C ILE A 56 8.38 13.85 1.00
N GLY A 57 7.62 13.43 -0.03
CA GLY A 57 7.90 13.77 -1.42
C GLY A 57 7.92 15.28 -1.65
N SER A 58 6.96 16.03 -1.08
CA SER A 58 6.92 17.49 -1.21
C SER A 58 8.06 18.23 -0.53
N LYS A 59 8.69 17.63 0.48
CA LYS A 59 9.76 18.26 1.28
C LYS A 59 11.16 17.87 0.81
N PHE A 60 11.36 16.62 0.42
CA PHE A 60 12.68 16.05 0.15
C PHE A 60 12.84 15.54 -1.28
N GLY A 61 11.78 15.56 -2.09
CA GLY A 61 11.80 15.13 -3.47
C GLY A 61 12.17 16.22 -4.48
N ASN A 62 12.22 15.84 -5.76
CA ASN A 62 12.34 16.74 -6.90
C ASN A 62 11.33 16.31 -8.00
N LYS A 63 10.35 17.16 -8.29
CA LYS A 63 9.29 16.91 -9.27
C LYS A 63 9.78 16.83 -10.71
N GLU A 64 10.93 17.43 -11.03
CA GLU A 64 11.49 17.43 -12.39
C GLU A 64 11.96 16.04 -12.86
N HIS A 65 12.03 15.07 -11.95
CA HIS A 65 12.53 13.73 -12.23
C HIS A 65 11.50 12.68 -11.81
N SER A 66 10.41 12.53 -12.57
CA SER A 66 9.41 11.48 -12.32
C SER A 66 9.99 10.08 -12.52
N THR A 67 9.49 9.08 -11.79
CA THR A 67 9.75 7.65 -12.07
C THR A 67 9.34 7.27 -13.48
N GLU A 68 8.35 7.95 -14.03
CA GLU A 68 7.84 7.67 -15.39
C GLU A 68 8.82 8.14 -16.48
N ASP A 69 9.71 9.09 -16.16
CA ASP A 69 10.72 9.61 -17.10
C ASP A 69 12.06 8.82 -17.03
N MET A 70 12.09 7.66 -16.37
CA MET A 70 13.32 6.90 -16.16
C MET A 70 13.88 6.36 -17.47
N ASN A 71 14.99 6.95 -17.92
CA ASN A 71 15.79 6.41 -19.00
C ASN A 71 16.64 5.23 -18.49
N VAL A 72 16.29 4.02 -18.89
CA VAL A 72 17.09 2.82 -18.65
C VAL A 72 18.14 2.63 -19.75
N PRO A 73 19.34 2.11 -19.44
CA PRO A 73 20.35 1.82 -20.45
C PRO A 73 19.81 0.84 -21.51
N LYS A 74 20.36 0.89 -22.72
CA LYS A 74 19.86 0.12 -23.87
C LYS A 74 19.72 -1.39 -23.61
N SER A 75 20.60 -1.97 -22.78
CA SER A 75 20.54 -3.38 -22.39
C SER A 75 19.37 -3.74 -21.48
N LEU A 76 18.78 -2.77 -20.80
CA LEU A 76 17.66 -2.91 -19.86
C LEU A 76 16.38 -2.26 -20.40
N LEU A 77 16.32 -1.97 -21.70
CA LEU A 77 15.17 -1.29 -22.31
C LEU A 77 13.85 -2.07 -22.09
N PHE A 78 13.93 -3.40 -21.93
CA PHE A 78 12.79 -4.25 -21.62
C PHE A 78 12.15 -3.93 -20.26
N LEU A 79 12.88 -3.31 -19.32
CA LEU A 79 12.34 -2.85 -18.03
C LEU A 79 11.41 -1.64 -18.17
N ARG A 80 11.25 -1.08 -19.38
CA ARG A 80 10.22 -0.06 -19.65
C ARG A 80 8.83 -0.66 -19.79
N ASP A 81 8.72 -1.96 -20.07
CA ASP A 81 7.44 -2.66 -20.05
C ASP A 81 7.10 -3.06 -18.61
N THR A 82 6.01 -2.52 -18.07
CA THR A 82 5.67 -2.70 -16.64
C THR A 82 5.46 -4.16 -16.25
N PRO A 83 4.74 -5.01 -17.02
CA PRO A 83 4.67 -6.45 -16.75
C PRO A 83 6.04 -7.14 -16.73
N VAL A 84 6.90 -6.87 -17.72
CA VAL A 84 8.24 -7.48 -17.78
C VAL A 84 9.10 -7.01 -16.60
N ALA A 85 9.09 -5.71 -16.29
CA ALA A 85 9.81 -5.14 -15.15
C ALA A 85 9.35 -5.75 -13.81
N SER A 86 8.03 -5.93 -13.66
CA SER A 86 7.43 -6.58 -12.48
C SER A 86 7.90 -8.02 -12.34
N SER A 87 7.81 -8.79 -13.42
CA SER A 87 8.22 -10.21 -13.44
C SER A 87 9.70 -10.39 -13.13
N PHE A 88 10.55 -9.56 -13.74
CA PHE A 88 11.99 -9.58 -13.51
C PHE A 88 12.34 -9.18 -12.08
N THR A 89 11.68 -8.17 -11.53
CA THR A 89 11.92 -7.76 -10.15
C THR A 89 11.48 -8.85 -9.17
N MET A 90 10.31 -9.47 -9.41
CA MET A 90 9.79 -10.50 -8.52
C MET A 90 10.57 -11.81 -8.61
N SER A 91 11.16 -12.12 -9.76
CA SER A 91 11.99 -13.31 -9.89
C SER A 91 13.19 -13.23 -8.97
N ILE A 92 13.84 -12.06 -8.88
CA ILE A 92 14.95 -11.83 -7.94
C ILE A 92 14.47 -12.03 -6.51
N ILE A 93 13.34 -11.41 -6.12
CA ILE A 93 12.80 -11.54 -4.75
C ILE A 93 12.49 -13.01 -4.44
N PHE A 94 11.73 -13.71 -5.28
CA PHE A 94 11.34 -15.08 -5.00
C PHE A 94 12.50 -16.07 -5.04
N LEU A 95 13.50 -15.85 -5.91
CA LEU A 95 14.72 -16.66 -5.90
C LEU A 95 15.47 -16.50 -4.57
N VAL A 96 15.66 -15.26 -4.10
CA VAL A 96 16.30 -14.99 -2.81
C VAL A 96 15.49 -15.60 -1.67
N THR A 97 14.17 -15.38 -1.64
CA THR A 97 13.29 -15.95 -0.60
C THR A 97 13.32 -17.47 -0.59
N CYS A 98 13.30 -18.14 -1.75
CA CYS A 98 13.39 -19.60 -1.82
C CYS A 98 14.74 -20.12 -1.30
N LEU A 99 15.84 -19.41 -1.58
CA LEU A 99 17.16 -19.77 -1.04
C LEU A 99 17.19 -19.69 0.49
N PHE A 100 16.60 -18.65 1.08
CA PHE A 100 16.53 -18.50 2.54
C PHE A 100 15.53 -19.45 3.22
N ALA A 101 14.43 -19.78 2.55
CA ALA A 101 13.42 -20.71 3.09
C ALA A 101 13.96 -22.14 3.23
N GLY A 102 14.94 -22.53 2.42
CA GLY A 102 15.56 -23.85 2.46
C GLY A 102 14.82 -24.90 1.61
N ALA A 103 15.52 -25.99 1.30
CA ALA A 103 15.06 -26.97 0.31
C ALA A 103 13.75 -27.67 0.71
N ASP A 104 13.56 -27.98 1.99
CA ASP A 104 12.38 -28.72 2.46
C ASP A 104 11.11 -27.88 2.34
N ALA A 105 11.13 -26.64 2.82
CA ALA A 105 10.00 -25.70 2.72
C ALA A 105 9.64 -25.42 1.26
N VAL A 106 10.63 -25.20 0.40
CA VAL A 106 10.38 -24.94 -1.02
C VAL A 106 9.86 -26.18 -1.73
N LYS A 107 10.35 -27.38 -1.39
CA LYS A 107 9.87 -28.64 -1.98
C LYS A 107 8.40 -28.91 -1.64
N GLU A 108 7.99 -28.61 -0.41
CA GLU A 108 6.59 -28.68 0.01
C GLU A 108 5.72 -27.69 -0.77
N LEU A 109 6.10 -26.41 -0.80
CA LEU A 109 5.36 -25.35 -1.50
C LEU A 109 5.33 -25.54 -3.03
N SER A 110 6.41 -26.06 -3.61
CA SER A 110 6.51 -26.27 -5.06
C SER A 110 5.79 -27.54 -5.52
N GLY A 111 5.34 -28.40 -4.61
CA GLY A 111 4.81 -29.72 -4.92
C GLY A 111 5.85 -30.63 -5.56
N GLY A 112 7.11 -30.53 -5.12
CA GLY A 112 8.24 -31.31 -5.66
C GLY A 112 8.82 -30.77 -6.97
N LYS A 113 8.33 -29.64 -7.49
CA LYS A 113 8.91 -28.98 -8.67
C LYS A 113 10.28 -28.36 -8.35
N ASN A 114 11.11 -28.20 -9.37
CA ASN A 114 12.39 -27.52 -9.26
C ASN A 114 12.20 -26.09 -8.70
N TRP A 115 12.94 -25.76 -7.63
CA TRP A 115 12.79 -24.49 -6.89
C TRP A 115 13.05 -23.25 -7.75
N PHE A 116 14.01 -23.33 -8.66
CA PHE A 116 14.36 -22.23 -9.55
C PHE A 116 13.20 -21.96 -10.52
N MET A 117 12.71 -23.02 -11.19
CA MET A 117 11.56 -22.89 -12.09
C MET A 117 10.29 -22.47 -11.36
N PHE A 118 10.06 -22.98 -10.14
CA PHE A 118 8.96 -22.55 -9.29
C PHE A 118 9.02 -21.05 -9.02
N SER A 119 10.18 -20.52 -8.65
CA SER A 119 10.38 -19.08 -8.37
C SER A 119 10.09 -18.22 -9.59
N ILE A 120 10.57 -18.62 -10.77
CA ILE A 120 10.30 -17.91 -12.03
C ILE A 120 8.80 -17.97 -12.39
N MET A 121 8.15 -19.11 -12.20
CA MET A 121 6.71 -19.21 -12.47
C MET A 121 5.90 -18.33 -11.53
N GLN A 122 6.24 -18.29 -10.23
CA GLN A 122 5.57 -17.41 -9.26
C GLN A 122 5.76 -15.93 -9.62
N SER A 123 6.95 -15.52 -10.09
CA SER A 123 7.19 -14.13 -10.48
C SER A 123 6.37 -13.71 -11.71
N ILE A 124 6.24 -14.61 -12.68
CA ILE A 124 5.39 -14.39 -13.86
C ILE A 124 3.91 -14.33 -13.45
N THR A 125 3.45 -15.24 -12.59
CA THR A 125 2.08 -15.23 -12.07
C THR A 125 1.76 -13.94 -11.33
N PHE A 126 2.70 -13.45 -10.51
CA PHE A 126 2.56 -12.15 -9.85
C PHE A 126 2.41 -11.01 -10.87
N ALA A 127 3.30 -10.94 -11.86
CA ALA A 127 3.24 -9.91 -12.89
C ALA A 127 1.94 -9.97 -13.70
N ALA A 128 1.44 -11.16 -14.02
CA ALA A 128 0.15 -11.36 -14.65
C ALA A 128 -1.00 -10.85 -13.78
N GLY A 129 -0.97 -11.10 -12.47
CA GLY A 129 -1.93 -10.56 -11.50
C GLY A 129 -1.92 -9.03 -11.48
N VAL A 130 -0.74 -8.41 -11.42
CA VAL A 130 -0.60 -6.94 -11.50
C VAL A 130 -1.16 -6.40 -12.81
N TYR A 131 -0.89 -7.05 -13.94
CA TYR A 131 -1.44 -6.64 -15.23
C TYR A 131 -2.97 -6.70 -15.24
N ILE A 132 -3.57 -7.79 -14.73
CA ILE A 132 -5.03 -7.92 -14.61
C ILE A 132 -5.60 -6.80 -13.73
N ILE A 133 -4.96 -6.48 -12.60
CA ILE A 133 -5.36 -5.37 -11.72
C ILE A 133 -5.33 -4.05 -12.49
N LEU A 134 -4.27 -3.75 -13.23
CA LEU A 134 -4.15 -2.50 -14.00
C LEU A 134 -5.26 -2.37 -15.05
N GLN A 135 -5.61 -3.46 -15.75
CA GLN A 135 -6.72 -3.46 -16.71
C GLN A 135 -8.08 -3.29 -16.03
N GLY A 136 -8.31 -4.03 -14.94
CA GLY A 136 -9.55 -3.96 -14.17
C GLY A 136 -9.79 -2.58 -13.57
N VAL A 137 -8.77 -1.98 -12.96
CA VAL A 137 -8.87 -0.63 -12.37
C VAL A 137 -9.21 0.41 -13.43
N ARG A 138 -8.55 0.38 -14.60
CA ARG A 138 -8.85 1.31 -15.70
C ARG A 138 -10.31 1.22 -16.14
N MET A 139 -10.82 0.00 -16.26
CA MET A 139 -12.23 -0.25 -16.58
C MET A 139 -13.15 0.30 -15.48
N VAL A 140 -12.85 0.03 -14.21
CA VAL A 140 -13.66 0.54 -13.08
C VAL A 140 -13.68 2.06 -13.04
N ILE A 141 -12.54 2.75 -13.23
CA ILE A 141 -12.51 4.21 -13.27
C ILE A 141 -13.37 4.75 -14.43
N ALA A 142 -13.25 4.13 -15.61
CA ALA A 142 -13.97 4.57 -16.80
C ALA A 142 -15.50 4.47 -16.66
N GLU A 143 -16.02 3.51 -15.87
CA GLU A 143 -17.45 3.33 -15.68
C GLU A 143 -17.99 4.00 -14.41
N ILE A 144 -17.25 3.92 -13.30
CA ILE A 144 -17.71 4.43 -12.00
C ILE A 144 -17.69 5.96 -11.96
N VAL A 145 -16.70 6.61 -12.57
CA VAL A 145 -16.61 8.08 -12.54
C VAL A 145 -17.81 8.73 -13.27
N PRO A 146 -18.16 8.33 -14.51
CA PRO A 146 -19.38 8.82 -15.15
C PRO A 146 -20.65 8.44 -14.40
N ALA A 147 -20.74 7.23 -13.86
CA ALA A 147 -21.92 6.79 -13.09
C ALA A 147 -22.13 7.64 -11.82
N PHE A 148 -21.05 8.00 -11.11
CA PHE A 148 -21.11 8.84 -9.91
C PHE A 148 -21.55 10.27 -10.20
N LYS A 149 -21.38 10.76 -11.44
CA LYS A 149 -21.89 12.08 -11.82
C LYS A 149 -23.40 12.19 -11.59
N GLY A 150 -24.16 11.13 -11.91
CA GLY A 150 -25.60 11.11 -11.65
C GLY A 150 -25.97 11.18 -10.17
N ILE A 151 -25.16 10.58 -9.29
CA ILE A 151 -25.32 10.68 -7.83
C ILE A 151 -24.95 12.08 -7.34
N SER A 152 -23.84 12.63 -7.82
CA SER A 152 -23.38 13.98 -7.49
C SER A 152 -24.41 15.04 -7.91
N ASP A 153 -25.04 14.88 -9.08
CA ASP A 153 -25.99 15.87 -9.59
C ASP A 153 -27.35 15.84 -8.88
N LYS A 154 -27.76 14.70 -8.29
CA LYS A 154 -29.11 14.52 -7.72
C LYS A 154 -29.18 14.30 -6.22
N LEU A 155 -28.22 13.60 -5.61
CA LEU A 155 -28.30 13.15 -4.22
C LEU A 155 -27.34 13.92 -3.31
N VAL A 156 -26.07 14.02 -3.72
CA VAL A 156 -25.03 14.68 -2.90
C VAL A 156 -24.20 15.61 -3.77
N PRO A 157 -24.56 16.91 -3.86
CA PRO A 157 -23.85 17.88 -4.68
C PRO A 157 -22.35 17.90 -4.39
N ASN A 158 -21.54 17.82 -5.46
CA ASN A 158 -20.08 17.82 -5.43
C ASN A 158 -19.44 16.57 -4.80
N ALA A 159 -20.20 15.49 -4.60
CA ALA A 159 -19.61 14.23 -4.13
C ALA A 159 -18.57 13.70 -5.13
N ARG A 160 -17.50 13.13 -4.59
CA ARG A 160 -16.48 12.39 -5.35
C ARG A 160 -16.50 10.93 -4.90
N PRO A 161 -16.49 9.95 -5.82
CA PRO A 161 -16.27 8.56 -5.44
C PRO A 161 -14.88 8.40 -4.83
N ALA A 162 -14.82 7.81 -3.63
CA ALA A 162 -13.58 7.37 -3.02
C ALA A 162 -13.36 5.89 -3.36
N LEU A 163 -12.26 5.58 -4.05
CA LEU A 163 -11.96 4.24 -4.56
C LEU A 163 -10.71 3.64 -3.89
N ASP A 164 -10.61 2.32 -3.92
CA ASP A 164 -9.51 1.57 -3.31
C ASP A 164 -8.14 1.98 -3.89
N CYS A 165 -7.06 1.76 -3.14
CA CYS A 165 -5.71 2.19 -3.46
C CYS A 165 -5.18 1.78 -4.85
N PRO A 166 -5.58 0.65 -5.49
CA PRO A 166 -5.12 0.36 -6.85
C PRO A 166 -5.58 1.40 -7.88
N VAL A 167 -6.57 2.23 -7.55
CA VAL A 167 -7.05 3.34 -8.40
C VAL A 167 -5.90 4.25 -8.87
N VAL A 168 -4.84 4.39 -8.07
CA VAL A 168 -3.70 5.25 -8.44
C VAL A 168 -2.66 4.57 -9.31
N PHE A 169 -2.68 3.25 -9.42
CA PHE A 169 -1.63 2.49 -10.12
C PHE A 169 -1.53 2.81 -11.61
N PRO A 170 -2.65 3.00 -12.35
CA PRO A 170 -2.58 3.38 -13.75
C PRO A 170 -1.92 4.74 -14.03
N TYR A 171 -1.88 5.64 -13.04
CA TYR A 171 -1.35 7.01 -13.20
C TYR A 171 0.19 7.08 -13.16
N ALA A 172 0.83 6.20 -12.39
CA ALA A 172 2.30 6.11 -12.34
C ALA A 172 2.76 4.65 -12.13
N PRO A 173 2.69 3.80 -13.16
CA PRO A 173 3.01 2.37 -13.04
C PRO A 173 4.46 2.08 -12.63
N ASN A 174 5.44 2.92 -13.00
CA ASN A 174 6.81 2.71 -12.53
C ASN A 174 6.94 3.08 -11.04
N ALA A 175 6.22 4.11 -10.58
CA ALA A 175 6.16 4.46 -9.17
C ALA A 175 5.58 3.35 -8.28
N VAL A 176 4.65 2.53 -8.81
CA VAL A 176 4.10 1.36 -8.11
C VAL A 176 5.21 0.38 -7.73
N LEU A 177 6.06 0.02 -8.70
CA LEU A 177 7.15 -0.92 -8.47
C LEU A 177 8.24 -0.34 -7.56
N VAL A 178 8.65 0.90 -7.81
CA VAL A 178 9.65 1.59 -6.97
C VAL A 178 9.15 1.73 -5.53
N GLY A 179 7.88 2.10 -5.36
CA GLY A 179 7.23 2.24 -4.07
C GLY A 179 7.17 0.92 -3.31
N PHE A 180 6.72 -0.15 -3.98
CA PHE A 180 6.71 -1.49 -3.38
C PHE A 180 8.10 -1.91 -2.91
N LEU A 181 9.13 -1.84 -3.77
CA LEU A 181 10.49 -2.24 -3.41
C LEU A 181 11.03 -1.45 -2.23
N SER A 182 10.85 -0.14 -2.24
CA SER A 182 11.32 0.74 -1.18
C SER A 182 10.58 0.49 0.15
N SER A 183 9.27 0.27 0.08
CA SER A 183 8.45 -0.07 1.25
C SER A 183 8.82 -1.43 1.82
N PHE A 184 8.99 -2.45 0.98
CA PHE A 184 9.38 -3.80 1.41
C PHE A 184 10.78 -3.81 2.03
N ALA A 185 11.73 -3.09 1.44
CA ALA A 185 13.06 -2.90 2.02
C ALA A 185 12.99 -2.21 3.40
N ALA A 186 12.17 -1.17 3.55
CA ALA A 186 11.90 -0.55 4.85
C ALA A 186 11.29 -1.54 5.84
N GLY A 187 10.37 -2.41 5.41
CA GLY A 187 9.78 -3.45 6.24
C GLY A 187 10.82 -4.45 6.75
N LEU A 188 11.74 -4.92 5.89
CA LEU A 188 12.83 -5.81 6.29
C LEU A 188 13.79 -5.14 7.27
N ILE A 189 14.17 -3.88 7.02
CA ILE A 189 15.02 -3.09 7.93
C ILE A 189 14.30 -2.86 9.26
N GLY A 190 13.01 -2.52 9.22
CA GLY A 190 12.18 -2.30 10.41
C GLY A 190 12.05 -3.58 11.24
N MET A 191 11.80 -4.72 10.61
CA MET A 191 11.76 -6.03 11.27
C MET A 191 13.07 -6.34 12.02
N PHE A 192 14.22 -6.16 11.36
CA PHE A 192 15.52 -6.36 11.99
C PHE A 192 15.76 -5.37 13.14
N THR A 193 15.33 -4.13 12.97
CA THR A 193 15.44 -3.09 14.01
C THR A 193 14.58 -3.45 15.23
N LEU A 194 13.35 -3.93 15.03
CA LEU A 194 12.47 -4.40 16.11
C LEU A 194 13.11 -5.55 16.88
N TYR A 195 13.74 -6.50 16.17
CA TYR A 195 14.48 -7.60 16.78
C TYR A 195 15.65 -7.09 17.66
N LEU A 196 16.47 -6.17 17.15
CA LEU A 196 17.58 -5.60 17.92
C LEU A 196 17.12 -4.82 19.16
N LEU A 197 15.94 -4.19 19.10
CA LEU A 197 15.35 -3.44 20.21
C LEU A 197 14.58 -4.33 21.20
N ASN A 198 14.58 -5.66 21.02
CA ASN A 198 13.80 -6.62 21.80
C ASN A 198 12.29 -6.27 21.87
N MET A 199 11.75 -5.72 20.79
CA MET A 199 10.31 -5.43 20.64
C MET A 199 9.60 -6.58 19.91
N ILE A 200 8.26 -6.53 19.87
CA ILE A 200 7.47 -7.47 19.08
C ILE A 200 7.87 -7.33 17.60
N VAL A 201 8.32 -8.43 17.00
CA VAL A 201 8.78 -8.44 15.62
C VAL A 201 7.58 -8.52 14.68
N ILE A 202 7.41 -7.49 13.85
CA ILE A 202 6.43 -7.47 12.77
C ILE A 202 7.08 -8.03 11.50
N ILE A 203 6.54 -9.13 10.99
CA ILE A 203 7.01 -9.75 9.75
C ILE A 203 6.42 -8.98 8.56
N PRO A 204 7.25 -8.47 7.62
CA PRO A 204 6.78 -7.66 6.51
C PRO A 204 5.99 -8.52 5.52
N GLY A 205 4.68 -8.25 5.41
CA GLY A 205 3.80 -8.91 4.46
C GLY A 205 3.95 -8.35 3.05
N VAL A 206 4.10 -9.21 2.05
CA VAL A 206 4.24 -8.78 0.64
C VAL A 206 3.01 -8.00 0.17
N VAL A 207 1.80 -8.43 0.56
CA VAL A 207 0.54 -7.81 0.12
C VAL A 207 0.44 -6.35 0.61
N PRO A 208 0.59 -6.02 1.92
CA PRO A 208 0.57 -4.63 2.36
C PRO A 208 1.66 -3.76 1.74
N HIS A 209 2.90 -4.26 1.67
CA HIS A 209 4.00 -3.52 1.05
C HIS A 209 3.78 -3.30 -0.44
N PHE A 210 3.16 -4.25 -1.14
CA PHE A 210 2.78 -4.08 -2.52
C PHE A 210 1.66 -3.05 -2.65
N PHE A 211 0.48 -3.27 -2.07
CA PHE A 211 -0.66 -2.39 -2.31
C PHE A 211 -0.48 -0.99 -1.72
N VAL A 212 -0.18 -0.92 -0.42
CA VAL A 212 -0.03 0.35 0.30
C VAL A 212 1.30 1.02 -0.04
N GLY A 213 2.39 0.25 -0.11
CA GLY A 213 3.70 0.78 -0.47
C GLY A 213 3.78 1.27 -1.91
N ALA A 214 3.12 0.59 -2.86
CA ALA A 214 3.00 1.10 -4.23
C ALA A 214 2.18 2.39 -4.30
N ALA A 215 1.02 2.43 -3.64
CA ALA A 215 0.19 3.64 -3.60
C ALA A 215 0.96 4.80 -2.95
N ALA A 216 1.68 4.57 -1.85
CA ALA A 216 2.57 5.55 -1.24
C ALA A 216 3.67 6.00 -2.21
N GLY A 217 4.26 5.09 -2.98
CA GLY A 217 5.20 5.41 -4.06
C GLY A 217 4.60 6.35 -5.10
N VAL A 218 3.36 6.12 -5.52
CA VAL A 218 2.64 6.98 -6.48
C VAL A 218 2.40 8.38 -5.90
N PHE A 219 1.94 8.48 -4.65
CA PHE A 219 1.75 9.77 -3.96
C PHE A 219 3.07 10.52 -3.76
N GLY A 220 4.13 9.81 -3.40
CA GLY A 220 5.49 10.34 -3.30
C GLY A 220 6.01 10.82 -4.66
N ASN A 221 5.77 10.07 -5.74
CA ASN A 221 6.17 10.45 -7.10
C ASN A 221 5.46 11.73 -7.57
N ALA A 222 4.14 11.81 -7.38
CA ALA A 222 3.36 12.98 -7.78
C ALA A 222 3.78 14.27 -7.06
N THR A 223 4.37 14.15 -5.87
CA THR A 223 4.82 15.31 -5.07
C THR A 223 6.30 15.60 -5.16
N GLY A 224 7.14 14.61 -5.48
CA GLY A 224 8.59 14.70 -5.36
C GLY A 224 9.39 13.82 -6.33
N GLY A 225 8.78 13.34 -7.40
CA GLY A 225 9.43 12.48 -8.41
C GLY A 225 10.01 11.19 -7.83
N ARG A 226 11.04 10.64 -8.48
CA ARG A 226 11.76 9.41 -8.07
C ARG A 226 12.18 9.42 -6.60
N ARG A 227 12.74 10.55 -6.14
CA ARG A 227 13.15 10.71 -4.75
C ARG A 227 11.96 10.65 -3.80
N GLY A 228 10.87 11.32 -4.15
CA GLY A 228 9.63 11.27 -3.38
C GLY A 228 9.02 9.86 -3.34
N ALA A 229 9.05 9.13 -4.46
CA ALA A 229 8.57 7.75 -4.53
C ALA A 229 9.33 6.82 -3.56
N ILE A 230 10.67 6.90 -3.59
CA ILE A 230 11.54 6.10 -2.71
C ILE A 230 11.36 6.51 -1.25
N LEU A 231 11.61 7.79 -0.92
CA LEU A 231 11.60 8.25 0.47
C LEU A 231 10.20 8.14 1.09
N GLY A 232 9.16 8.47 0.32
CA GLY A 232 7.78 8.40 0.77
C GLY A 232 7.33 6.96 1.05
N ALA A 233 7.61 6.03 0.13
CA ALA A 233 7.28 4.63 0.34
C ALA A 233 8.16 3.97 1.41
N PHE A 234 9.41 4.39 1.57
CA PHE A 234 10.27 3.94 2.67
C PHE A 234 9.71 4.36 4.03
N ALA A 235 9.33 5.63 4.17
CA ALA A 235 8.69 6.14 5.39
C ALA A 235 7.37 5.41 5.69
N GLN A 236 6.58 5.13 4.65
CA GLN A 236 5.38 4.30 4.77
C GLN A 236 5.70 2.88 5.23
N GLY A 237 6.72 2.23 4.68
CA GLY A 237 7.12 0.87 5.05
C GLY A 237 7.54 0.77 6.52
N LEU A 238 8.26 1.79 7.02
CA LEU A 238 8.56 1.91 8.45
C LEU A 238 7.29 2.14 9.27
N LEU A 239 6.40 3.03 8.83
CA LEU A 239 5.14 3.31 9.52
C LEU A 239 4.32 2.03 9.75
N ILE A 240 4.12 1.21 8.71
CA ILE A 240 3.36 -0.04 8.84
C ILE A 240 4.12 -1.17 9.54
N THR A 241 5.40 -0.97 9.85
CA THR A 241 6.20 -1.92 10.63
C THR A 241 6.19 -1.56 12.13
N PHE A 242 6.33 -0.29 12.47
CA PHE A 242 6.40 0.15 13.87
C PHE A 242 5.02 0.42 14.48
N LEU A 243 4.07 0.95 13.71
CA LEU A 243 2.76 1.31 14.25
C LEU A 243 1.98 0.11 14.82
N PRO A 244 1.98 -1.07 14.18
CA PRO A 244 1.33 -2.27 14.75
C PRO A 244 1.84 -2.68 16.13
N VAL A 245 3.12 -2.43 16.45
CA VAL A 245 3.71 -2.79 17.74
C VAL A 245 2.95 -2.13 18.89
N PHE A 246 2.49 -0.89 18.69
CA PHE A 246 1.70 -0.15 19.67
C PHE A 246 0.22 -0.55 19.69
N LEU A 247 -0.29 -1.07 18.58
CA LEU A 247 -1.68 -1.54 18.47
C LEU A 247 -1.88 -2.93 19.11
N LEU A 248 -0.88 -3.80 19.02
CA LEU A 248 -0.98 -5.19 19.48
C LEU A 248 -1.46 -5.36 20.94
N PRO A 249 -1.01 -4.56 21.92
CA PRO A 249 -1.55 -4.64 23.28
C PRO A 249 -3.06 -4.36 23.35
N VAL A 250 -3.56 -3.42 22.55
CA VAL A 250 -4.99 -3.09 22.50
C VAL A 250 -5.79 -4.25 21.91
N LEU A 251 -5.27 -4.87 20.85
CA LEU A 251 -5.91 -6.03 20.21
C LEU A 251 -5.86 -7.28 21.09
N GLY A 252 -4.78 -7.47 21.85
CA GLY A 252 -4.65 -8.54 22.83
C GLY A 252 -5.75 -8.50 23.89
N ASP A 253 -6.05 -7.32 24.43
CA ASP A 253 -7.09 -7.13 25.45
C ASP A 253 -8.51 -7.50 24.97
N ILE A 254 -8.74 -7.46 23.66
CA ILE A 254 -10.05 -7.77 23.04
C ILE A 254 -10.07 -9.14 22.33
N GLY A 255 -9.06 -10.00 22.58
CA GLY A 255 -9.04 -11.38 22.13
C GLY A 255 -8.37 -11.63 20.78
N PHE A 256 -7.74 -10.62 20.19
CA PHE A 256 -6.99 -10.72 18.91
C PHE A 256 -5.48 -10.69 19.15
N ALA A 257 -4.99 -11.47 20.12
CA ALA A 257 -3.57 -11.55 20.41
C ALA A 257 -2.77 -12.01 19.18
N ASN A 258 -1.58 -11.43 18.99
CA ASN A 258 -0.66 -11.70 17.87
C ASN A 258 -1.22 -11.44 16.46
N THR A 259 -2.37 -10.80 16.35
CA THR A 259 -2.97 -10.40 15.06
C THR A 259 -3.02 -8.87 15.00
N THR A 260 -2.67 -8.29 13.85
CA THR A 260 -2.73 -6.85 13.65
C THR A 260 -3.17 -6.51 12.23
N PHE A 261 -3.56 -5.26 12.03
CA PHE A 261 -3.79 -4.70 10.72
C PHE A 261 -2.50 -4.11 10.17
N SER A 262 -2.34 -4.21 8.86
CA SER A 262 -1.20 -3.66 8.13
C SER A 262 -1.40 -2.20 7.70
N ASP A 263 -2.63 -1.71 7.76
CA ASP A 263 -2.96 -0.36 7.31
C ASP A 263 -2.82 0.66 8.43
N ALA A 264 -2.19 1.79 8.11
CA ALA A 264 -1.80 2.76 9.11
C ALA A 264 -2.99 3.41 9.82
N ASP A 265 -4.13 3.55 9.15
CA ASP A 265 -5.29 4.22 9.75
C ASP A 265 -5.94 3.35 10.82
N PHE A 266 -6.01 2.02 10.60
CA PHE A 266 -6.44 1.08 11.64
C PHE A 266 -5.46 1.06 12.81
N GLY A 267 -4.16 1.14 12.53
CA GLY A 267 -3.11 1.36 13.53
C GLY A 267 -3.41 2.57 14.41
N ALA A 268 -3.49 3.74 13.79
CA ALA A 268 -3.66 5.01 14.48
C ALA A 268 -5.00 5.12 15.22
N LEU A 269 -6.12 4.79 14.56
CA LEU A 269 -7.44 4.83 15.19
C LEU A 269 -7.56 3.78 16.30
N GLY A 270 -7.05 2.57 16.08
CA GLY A 270 -7.10 1.51 17.09
C GLY A 270 -6.32 1.88 18.35
N ILE A 271 -5.13 2.47 18.19
CA ILE A 271 -4.34 2.98 19.33
C ILE A 271 -5.08 4.12 20.03
N LEU A 272 -5.61 5.09 19.28
CA LEU A 272 -6.34 6.23 19.84
C LEU A 272 -7.56 5.77 20.65
N LEU A 273 -8.37 4.87 20.08
CA LEU A 273 -9.52 4.28 20.77
C LEU A 273 -9.08 3.47 22.00
N GLY A 274 -7.99 2.71 21.89
CA GLY A 274 -7.41 1.98 23.01
C GLY A 274 -7.01 2.89 24.17
N ILE A 275 -6.47 4.08 23.89
CA ILE A 275 -6.14 5.09 24.91
C ILE A 275 -7.39 5.72 25.52
N ILE A 276 -8.43 5.99 24.72
CA ILE A 276 -9.67 6.61 25.20
C ILE A 276 -10.48 5.66 26.10
N VAL A 277 -10.41 4.36 25.82
CA VAL A 277 -11.23 3.33 26.48
C VAL A 277 -10.53 2.70 27.70
N ARG A 278 -9.22 2.87 27.84
CA ARG A 278 -8.44 2.47 29.02
C ARG A 278 -8.47 3.56 30.08
#